data_AF-A0A5D2SD75-F1
#
_entry.id   AF-A0A5D2SD75-F1
#
_cell.length_a   1.000
_cell.length_b   1.000
_cell.length_c   1.000
_cell.angle_alpha   90.00
_cell.angle_beta   90.00
_cell.angle_gamma   90.00
#
_symmetry.space_group_name_H-M   'P 1'
#
loop_
_entity.id
_entity.type
_entity.pdbx_description
1 polymer ?
#
loop_
_entity_poly.entity_id
_entity_poly.type
_entity_poly.pdbx_seq_one_letter_code
_entity_poly.pdbx_strand_id
1 'polypeptide(L)'
;MAELENPSLMPNLITYLSCLLQKVAESNDVNCRFQPQKVSVFHGLTRPTISIQSYLDRIYKYANCSPSCFIVAYIYLDRFAQKQPTLPINSFNVHRLLITSVMVAAKFMDDIYYNNAYYAKVGGISRTEMNYLEVDFLFGLGFHLNVAPNTFHTYFTYLQREIMLQPPPSIAESSFSLDRSLKVNLCFNEEESSHQNQQQQLAV
;
A
#
# COMPACT_ATOMS: atom_id res chain seq x y z
N MET A 1 11.52 12.35 11.98
CA MET A 1 11.25 13.16 10.76
C MET A 1 12.50 13.46 9.94
N ALA A 2 13.69 13.61 10.54
CA ALA A 2 14.95 13.90 9.82
C ALA A 2 15.51 12.76 8.94
N GLU A 3 15.06 11.51 9.11
CA GLU A 3 15.58 10.35 8.36
C GLU A 3 15.11 10.28 6.89
N LEU A 4 14.12 11.08 6.50
CA LEU A 4 13.58 11.14 5.13
C LEU A 4 14.28 12.20 4.25
N GLU A 5 15.30 12.90 4.77
CA GLU A 5 16.02 13.97 4.05
C GLU A 5 17.06 13.47 3.04
N ASN A 6 17.26 12.14 2.90
CA ASN A 6 18.15 11.62 1.87
C ASN A 6 17.48 11.75 0.47
N PRO A 7 18.04 12.57 -0.45
CA PRO A 7 17.42 12.87 -1.74
C PRO A 7 17.29 11.65 -2.66
N SER A 8 18.03 10.56 -2.39
CA SER A 8 17.97 9.31 -3.15
C SER A 8 16.92 8.31 -2.64
N LEU A 9 16.38 8.52 -1.44
CA LEU A 9 15.54 7.53 -0.77
C LEU A 9 14.16 7.36 -1.44
N MET A 10 13.52 8.46 -1.86
CA MET A 10 12.21 8.40 -2.52
C MET A 10 12.26 7.71 -3.90
N PRO A 11 13.20 8.04 -4.82
CA PRO A 11 13.34 7.31 -6.08
C PRO A 11 13.59 5.81 -5.89
N ASN A 12 14.43 5.44 -4.92
CA ASN A 12 14.72 4.05 -4.61
C ASN A 12 13.49 3.33 -4.02
N LEU A 13 12.74 4.00 -3.13
CA LEU A 13 11.50 3.48 -2.58
C LEU A 13 10.46 3.24 -3.68
N ILE A 14 10.27 4.20 -4.59
CA ILE A 14 9.33 4.06 -5.70
C ILE A 14 9.72 2.88 -6.59
N THR A 15 11.01 2.74 -6.90
CA THR A 15 11.55 1.63 -7.69
C THR A 15 11.33 0.28 -7.01
N TYR A 16 11.56 0.21 -5.70
CA TYR A 16 11.31 -0.98 -4.92
C TYR A 16 9.82 -1.35 -4.89
N LEU A 17 8.96 -0.39 -4.53
CA LEU A 17 7.51 -0.60 -4.40
C LEU A 17 6.88 -0.99 -5.74
N SER A 18 7.31 -0.39 -6.85
CA SER A 18 6.80 -0.75 -8.17
C SER A 18 7.17 -2.18 -8.54
N CYS A 19 8.42 -2.59 -8.30
CA CYS A 19 8.91 -3.94 -8.58
C CYS A 19 8.17 -4.98 -7.71
N LEU A 20 8.01 -4.68 -6.43
CA LEU A 20 7.25 -5.52 -5.50
C LEU A 20 5.80 -5.69 -5.97
N LEU A 21 5.08 -4.58 -6.18
CA LEU A 21 3.67 -4.61 -6.59
C LEU A 21 3.46 -5.25 -7.96
N GLN A 22 4.41 -5.09 -8.89
CA GLN A 22 4.37 -5.76 -10.19
C GLN A 22 4.44 -7.29 -10.03
N LYS A 23 5.42 -7.80 -9.25
CA LYS A 23 5.56 -9.23 -8.97
C LYS A 23 4.33 -9.82 -8.27
N VAL A 24 3.76 -9.07 -7.33
CA VAL A 24 2.51 -9.42 -6.64
C VAL A 24 1.37 -9.55 -7.63
N ALA A 25 1.19 -8.52 -8.47
CA ALA A 25 0.08 -8.46 -9.40
C ALA A 25 0.14 -9.60 -10.41
N GLU A 26 1.33 -9.90 -10.95
CA GLU A 26 1.55 -10.99 -11.90
C GLU A 26 1.33 -12.37 -11.27
N SER A 27 1.82 -12.60 -10.05
CA SER A 27 1.59 -13.85 -9.31
C SER A 27 0.10 -14.07 -9.05
N ASN A 28 -0.61 -13.02 -8.64
CA ASN A 28 -2.05 -13.09 -8.38
C ASN A 28 -2.87 -13.25 -9.66
N ASP A 29 -2.48 -12.64 -10.79
CA ASP A 29 -3.14 -12.85 -12.09
C ASP A 29 -3.15 -14.33 -12.50
N VAL A 30 -2.08 -15.08 -12.20
CA VAL A 30 -1.98 -16.52 -12.47
C VAL A 30 -2.90 -17.33 -11.54
N ASN A 31 -2.90 -17.00 -10.24
CA ASN A 31 -3.70 -17.69 -9.21
C ASN A 31 -5.20 -17.40 -9.31
N CYS A 32 -5.57 -16.24 -9.88
CA CYS A 32 -6.95 -15.77 -10.05
C CYS A 32 -7.85 -16.68 -10.89
N ARG A 33 -7.29 -17.64 -11.66
CA ARG A 33 -8.08 -18.61 -12.44
C ARG A 33 -8.86 -19.61 -11.58
N PHE A 34 -8.55 -19.71 -10.28
CA PHE A 34 -9.05 -20.76 -9.40
C PHE A 34 -9.90 -20.25 -8.22
N GLN A 35 -10.12 -18.93 -8.10
CA GLN A 35 -10.83 -18.35 -6.96
C GLN A 35 -11.98 -17.41 -7.39
N PRO A 36 -13.13 -17.46 -6.70
CA PRO A 36 -14.22 -16.51 -6.92
C PRO A 36 -13.78 -15.11 -6.48
N GLN A 37 -13.61 -14.21 -7.44
CA GLN A 37 -13.27 -12.82 -7.15
C GLN A 37 -14.54 -12.02 -6.86
N LYS A 38 -14.50 -11.25 -5.77
CA LYS A 38 -15.56 -10.28 -5.46
C LYS A 38 -15.49 -9.14 -6.48
N VAL A 39 -16.63 -8.79 -7.07
CA VAL A 39 -16.74 -7.57 -7.90
C VAL A 39 -16.40 -6.38 -7.02
N SER A 40 -15.46 -5.55 -7.50
CA SER A 40 -14.88 -4.47 -6.74
C SER A 40 -14.71 -3.23 -7.62
N VAL A 41 -14.96 -2.06 -7.05
CA VAL A 41 -14.73 -0.76 -7.71
C VAL A 41 -13.26 -0.55 -8.09
N PHE A 42 -12.34 -1.24 -7.41
CA PHE A 42 -10.92 -1.18 -7.72
C PHE A 42 -10.58 -1.92 -9.03
N HIS A 43 -11.46 -2.79 -9.54
CA HIS A 43 -11.18 -3.57 -10.74
C HIS A 43 -11.46 -2.77 -12.02
N GLY A 44 -10.42 -2.48 -12.80
CA GLY A 44 -10.54 -1.88 -14.12
C GLY A 44 -11.09 -2.85 -15.16
N LEU A 45 -11.77 -2.33 -16.19
CA LEU A 45 -12.25 -3.13 -17.32
C LEU A 45 -11.10 -3.64 -18.20
N THR A 46 -10.01 -2.90 -18.23
CA THR A 46 -8.80 -3.21 -18.99
C THR A 46 -7.57 -2.95 -18.12
N ARG A 47 -6.50 -3.69 -18.38
CA ARG A 47 -5.20 -3.43 -17.77
C ARG A 47 -4.71 -2.04 -18.21
N PRO A 48 -4.31 -1.14 -17.29
CA PRO A 48 -3.74 0.15 -17.66
C PRO A 48 -2.49 -0.02 -18.53
N THR A 49 -2.31 0.86 -19.52
CA THR A 49 -1.14 0.87 -20.41
C THR A 49 0.11 1.44 -19.76
N ILE A 50 -0.06 2.25 -18.72
CA ILE A 50 1.03 2.81 -17.93
C ILE A 50 1.57 1.76 -16.94
N SER A 51 2.89 1.64 -16.84
CA SER A 51 3.53 0.75 -15.86
C SER A 51 3.28 1.24 -14.43
N ILE A 52 3.39 0.33 -13.45
CA ILE A 52 3.27 0.69 -12.03
C ILE A 52 4.34 1.72 -11.63
N GLN A 53 5.57 1.56 -12.12
CA GLN A 53 6.68 2.50 -11.90
C GLN A 53 6.30 3.91 -12.38
N SER A 54 5.95 4.06 -13.67
CA SER A 54 5.62 5.36 -14.24
C SER A 54 4.39 5.99 -13.60
N TYR A 55 3.46 5.17 -13.10
CA TYR A 55 2.30 5.65 -12.37
C TYR A 55 2.67 6.17 -10.97
N LEU A 56 3.52 5.46 -10.22
CA LEU A 56 4.04 5.92 -8.94
C LEU A 56 4.91 7.18 -9.08
N ASP A 57 5.76 7.25 -10.10
CA ASP A 57 6.55 8.46 -10.41
C ASP A 57 5.65 9.65 -10.70
N ARG A 58 4.56 9.44 -11.44
CA ARG A 58 3.53 10.46 -11.69
C ARG A 58 2.85 10.90 -10.39
N ILE A 59 2.46 9.96 -9.52
CA ILE A 59 1.86 10.28 -8.23
C ILE A 59 2.84 11.08 -7.38
N TYR A 60 4.09 10.64 -7.24
CA TYR A 60 5.12 11.34 -6.48
C TYR A 60 5.35 12.77 -6.98
N LYS A 61 5.41 12.95 -8.31
CA LYS A 61 5.63 14.26 -8.92
C LYS A 61 4.47 15.25 -8.70
N TYR A 62 3.22 14.78 -8.72
CA TYR A 62 2.06 15.66 -8.76
C TYR A 62 1.21 15.65 -7.49
N ALA A 63 1.29 14.64 -6.62
CA ALA A 63 0.45 14.58 -5.41
C ALA A 63 0.86 15.60 -4.35
N ASN A 64 2.12 16.06 -4.35
CA ASN A 64 2.68 16.99 -3.36
C ASN A 64 2.41 16.57 -1.90
N CYS A 65 2.40 15.26 -1.62
CA CYS A 65 2.26 14.71 -0.28
C CYS A 65 3.62 14.45 0.36
N SER A 66 3.65 14.32 1.68
CA SER A 66 4.88 14.02 2.40
C SER A 66 5.46 12.64 1.99
N PRO A 67 6.80 12.48 2.00
CA PRO A 67 7.46 11.19 1.77
C PRO A 67 6.91 10.05 2.64
N SER A 68 6.55 10.36 3.90
CA SER A 68 5.92 9.43 4.84
C SER A 68 4.62 8.84 4.33
N CYS A 69 3.85 9.56 3.51
CA CYS A 69 2.59 9.07 2.94
C CYS A 69 2.78 7.85 2.06
N PHE A 70 3.93 7.66 1.41
CA PHE A 70 4.19 6.46 0.61
C PHE A 70 4.38 5.21 1.47
N ILE A 71 5.03 5.36 2.64
CA ILE A 71 5.19 4.28 3.61
C ILE A 71 3.84 3.94 4.24
N VAL A 72 3.07 4.97 4.64
CA VAL A 72 1.71 4.78 5.18
C VAL A 72 0.78 4.17 4.14
N ALA A 73 0.87 4.58 2.87
CA ALA A 73 0.11 3.98 1.78
C ALA A 73 0.45 2.50 1.58
N TYR A 74 1.73 2.11 1.73
CA TYR A 74 2.14 0.70 1.72
C TYR A 74 1.54 -0.08 2.90
N ILE A 75 1.57 0.49 4.11
CA ILE A 75 0.90 -0.09 5.29
C ILE A 75 -0.61 -0.26 5.05
N TYR A 76 -1.26 0.70 4.41
CA TYR A 76 -2.67 0.60 4.06
C TYR A 76 -2.95 -0.50 3.03
N LEU A 77 -2.10 -0.67 2.03
CA LEU A 77 -2.23 -1.76 1.06
C LEU A 77 -2.07 -3.13 1.72
N ASP A 78 -1.11 -3.27 2.64
CA ASP A 78 -0.93 -4.48 3.45
C ASP A 78 -2.20 -4.78 4.27
N ARG A 79 -2.65 -3.82 5.09
CA ARG A 79 -3.88 -3.94 5.88
C ARG A 79 -5.10 -4.27 5.03
N PHE A 80 -5.22 -3.65 3.86
CA PHE A 80 -6.32 -3.89 2.93
C PHE A 80 -6.29 -5.32 2.39
N ALA A 81 -5.11 -5.82 1.97
CA ALA A 81 -4.95 -7.18 1.48
C ALA A 81 -5.28 -8.22 2.56
N GLN A 82 -4.91 -7.98 3.82
CA GLN A 82 -5.24 -8.85 4.95
C GLN A 82 -6.75 -8.87 5.25
N LYS A 83 -7.41 -7.72 5.22
CA LYS A 83 -8.85 -7.60 5.50
C LYS A 83 -9.75 -8.06 4.36
N GLN A 84 -9.25 -8.01 3.12
CA GLN A 84 -10.00 -8.33 1.92
C GLN A 84 -9.37 -9.51 1.14
N PRO A 85 -9.33 -10.73 1.71
CA PRO A 85 -8.69 -11.88 1.07
C PRO A 85 -9.34 -12.28 -0.26
N THR A 86 -10.61 -11.92 -0.48
CA THR A 86 -11.34 -12.15 -1.74
C THR A 86 -11.04 -11.12 -2.83
N LEU A 87 -10.19 -10.13 -2.55
CA LEU A 87 -9.79 -9.08 -3.48
C LEU A 87 -8.25 -8.93 -3.49
N PRO A 88 -7.53 -9.93 -4.02
CA PRO A 88 -6.08 -9.86 -4.12
C PRO A 88 -5.63 -8.72 -5.05
N ILE A 89 -4.48 -8.12 -4.77
CA ILE A 89 -3.88 -7.10 -5.63
C ILE A 89 -3.44 -7.75 -6.94
N ASN A 90 -3.95 -7.27 -8.07
CA ASN A 90 -3.70 -7.82 -9.39
C ASN A 90 -3.53 -6.70 -10.43
N SER A 91 -3.21 -7.06 -11.67
CA SER A 91 -2.86 -6.04 -12.67
C SER A 91 -4.03 -5.17 -13.13
N PHE A 92 -5.26 -5.53 -12.77
CA PHE A 92 -6.46 -4.78 -13.09
C PHE A 92 -6.87 -3.80 -11.98
N ASN A 93 -6.35 -3.98 -10.76
CA ASN A 93 -6.73 -3.16 -9.60
C ASN A 93 -5.59 -2.35 -8.96
N VAL A 94 -4.33 -2.73 -9.20
CA VAL A 94 -3.18 -2.15 -8.51
C VAL A 94 -3.07 -0.62 -8.67
N HIS A 95 -3.32 -0.07 -9.86
CA HIS A 95 -3.27 1.38 -10.09
C HIS A 95 -4.34 2.13 -9.29
N ARG A 96 -5.58 1.62 -9.27
CA ARG A 96 -6.66 2.23 -8.49
C ARG A 96 -6.40 2.14 -6.99
N LEU A 97 -5.87 1.02 -6.52
CA LEU A 97 -5.48 0.85 -5.12
C LEU A 97 -4.34 1.82 -4.74
N LEU A 98 -3.34 2.00 -5.60
CA LEU A 98 -2.21 2.90 -5.38
C LEU A 98 -2.60 4.36 -5.23
N ILE A 99 -3.37 4.92 -6.19
CA ILE A 99 -3.78 6.33 -6.09
C ILE A 99 -4.66 6.56 -4.86
N THR A 100 -5.50 5.59 -4.53
CA THR A 100 -6.41 5.69 -3.39
C THR A 100 -5.67 5.60 -2.07
N SER A 101 -4.71 4.67 -1.93
CA SER A 101 -3.92 4.52 -0.71
C SER A 101 -3.06 5.76 -0.43
N VAL A 102 -2.42 6.33 -1.47
CA VAL A 102 -1.64 7.57 -1.32
C VAL A 102 -2.54 8.76 -1.00
N MET A 103 -3.69 8.91 -1.65
CA MET A 103 -4.63 9.99 -1.35
C MET A 103 -5.13 9.92 0.10
N VAL A 104 -5.56 8.73 0.55
CA VAL A 104 -6.06 8.54 1.92
C VAL A 104 -4.94 8.76 2.94
N ALA A 105 -3.71 8.33 2.66
CA ALA A 105 -2.57 8.61 3.50
C ALA A 105 -2.28 10.12 3.60
N ALA A 106 -2.27 10.84 2.49
CA ALA A 106 -2.06 12.29 2.48
C ALA A 106 -3.14 13.05 3.25
N LYS A 107 -4.42 12.73 3.01
CA LYS A 107 -5.53 13.35 3.74
C LYS A 107 -5.52 13.11 5.25
N PHE A 108 -4.96 11.98 5.69
CA PHE A 108 -4.91 11.62 7.11
C PHE A 108 -3.65 12.15 7.81
N MET A 109 -2.52 12.17 7.12
CA MET A 109 -1.21 12.47 7.71
C MET A 109 -0.74 13.91 7.50
N ASP A 110 -1.09 14.54 6.37
CA ASP A 110 -0.58 15.86 6.02
C ASP A 110 -1.60 16.94 6.41
N ASP A 111 -1.12 18.04 7.01
CA ASP A 111 -1.95 19.21 7.36
C ASP A 111 -2.49 19.93 6.10
N ILE A 112 -1.74 19.85 5.00
CA ILE A 112 -2.10 20.46 3.71
C ILE A 112 -2.22 19.34 2.68
N TYR A 113 -3.44 19.13 2.18
CA TYR A 113 -3.74 18.10 1.18
C TYR A 113 -4.69 18.64 0.09
N TYR A 114 -4.72 17.96 -1.05
CA TYR A 114 -5.63 18.30 -2.14
C TYR A 114 -6.96 17.53 -2.08
N ASN A 115 -7.99 18.07 -2.71
CA ASN A 115 -9.29 17.42 -2.81
C ASN A 115 -9.30 16.24 -3.81
N ASN A 116 -10.37 15.44 -3.79
CA ASN A 116 -10.50 14.27 -4.67
C ASN A 116 -10.47 14.63 -6.16
N ALA A 117 -10.94 15.81 -6.55
CA ALA A 117 -10.92 16.22 -7.95
C ALA A 117 -9.49 16.38 -8.46
N TYR A 118 -8.57 16.80 -7.58
CA TYR A 118 -7.14 16.88 -7.90
C TYR A 118 -6.51 15.49 -8.01
N TYR A 119 -6.69 14.62 -7.01
CA TYR A 119 -6.17 13.25 -7.05
C TYR A 119 -6.76 12.43 -8.21
N ALA A 120 -8.01 12.68 -8.60
CA ALA A 120 -8.60 12.08 -9.80
C ALA A 120 -7.85 12.48 -11.08
N LYS A 121 -7.46 13.76 -11.23
CA LYS A 121 -6.62 14.23 -12.34
C LYS A 121 -5.22 13.60 -12.32
N VAL A 122 -4.61 13.50 -11.14
CA VAL A 122 -3.31 12.83 -10.97
C VAL A 122 -3.44 11.35 -11.34
N GLY A 123 -4.49 10.68 -10.91
CA GLY A 123 -4.74 9.27 -11.16
C GLY A 123 -5.24 8.94 -12.58
N GLY A 124 -5.67 9.94 -13.35
CA GLY A 124 -6.22 9.75 -14.69
C GLY A 124 -7.64 9.17 -14.70
N ILE A 125 -8.42 9.41 -13.64
CA ILE A 125 -9.78 8.90 -13.46
C ILE A 125 -10.78 10.03 -13.21
N SER A 126 -12.08 9.72 -13.24
CA SER A 126 -13.10 10.73 -12.93
C SER A 126 -13.14 11.06 -11.44
N ARG A 127 -13.56 12.29 -11.08
CA ARG A 127 -13.78 12.67 -9.67
C ARG A 127 -14.77 11.71 -8.98
N THR A 128 -15.84 11.34 -9.69
CA THR A 128 -16.87 10.43 -9.18
C THR A 128 -16.28 9.07 -8.85
N GLU A 129 -15.44 8.52 -9.74
CA GLU A 129 -14.72 7.28 -9.49
C GLU A 129 -13.77 7.40 -8.29
N MET A 130 -12.98 8.47 -8.20
CA MET A 130 -12.10 8.70 -7.04
C MET A 130 -12.88 8.73 -5.72
N ASN A 131 -14.07 9.34 -5.70
CA ASN A 131 -14.93 9.34 -4.50
C ASN A 131 -15.38 7.92 -4.12
N TYR A 132 -15.80 7.10 -5.10
CA TYR A 132 -16.19 5.71 -4.83
C TYR A 132 -15.02 4.88 -4.31
N LEU A 133 -13.86 5.01 -4.96
CA LEU A 133 -12.64 4.33 -4.54
C LEU A 133 -12.26 4.69 -3.09
N GLU A 134 -12.31 5.98 -2.73
CA GLU A 134 -12.05 6.42 -1.37
C GLU A 134 -12.96 5.74 -0.35
N VAL A 135 -14.27 5.79 -0.60
CA VAL A 135 -15.26 5.23 0.32
C VAL A 135 -15.05 3.73 0.50
N ASP A 136 -14.93 2.97 -0.60
CA ASP A 136 -14.72 1.52 -0.53
C ASP A 136 -13.36 1.15 0.09
N PHE A 137 -12.33 1.99 -0.08
CA PHE A 137 -11.03 1.76 0.55
C PHE A 137 -11.11 1.93 2.06
N LEU A 138 -11.77 3.00 2.53
CA LEU A 138 -11.99 3.25 3.95
C LEU A 138 -12.80 2.14 4.62
N PHE A 139 -13.87 1.67 3.97
CA PHE A 139 -14.63 0.51 4.44
C PHE A 139 -13.80 -0.78 4.40
N GLY A 140 -13.02 -0.99 3.35
CA GLY A 140 -12.10 -2.13 3.23
C GLY A 140 -11.07 -2.19 4.36
N LEU A 141 -10.61 -1.02 4.83
CA LEU A 141 -9.74 -0.87 6.00
C LEU A 141 -10.49 -0.91 7.33
N GLY A 142 -11.82 -0.82 7.34
CA GLY A 142 -12.61 -0.60 8.56
C GLY A 142 -12.19 0.66 9.31
N PHE A 143 -11.81 1.72 8.58
CA PHE A 143 -11.34 3.01 9.12
C PHE A 143 -10.12 2.94 10.06
N HIS A 144 -9.35 1.84 10.06
CA HIS A 144 -8.08 1.76 10.80
C HIS A 144 -6.96 2.48 10.05
N LEU A 145 -7.04 3.81 10.01
CA LEU A 145 -6.04 4.68 9.38
C LEU A 145 -4.89 5.02 10.33
N ASN A 146 -5.11 5.01 11.64
CA ASN A 146 -4.06 5.31 12.59
C ASN A 146 -2.88 4.32 12.43
N VAL A 147 -1.67 4.86 12.25
CA VAL A 147 -0.42 4.10 12.20
C VAL A 147 0.40 4.55 13.40
N ALA A 148 0.59 3.64 14.36
CA ALA A 148 1.43 3.93 15.52
C ALA A 148 2.89 4.19 15.06
N PRO A 149 3.64 5.08 15.74
CA PRO A 149 5.03 5.35 15.39
C PRO A 149 5.90 4.09 15.31
N ASN A 150 5.70 3.15 16.24
CA ASN A 150 6.42 1.87 16.24
C ASN A 150 6.15 1.07 14.96
N THR A 151 4.88 0.94 14.55
CA THR A 151 4.50 0.30 13.29
C THR A 151 5.13 1.01 12.10
N PHE A 152 5.07 2.35 12.05
CA PHE A 152 5.70 3.11 10.98
C PHE A 152 7.21 2.82 10.90
N HIS A 153 7.92 2.85 12.02
CA HIS A 153 9.35 2.57 12.08
C HIS A 153 9.68 1.15 11.63
N THR A 154 8.91 0.15 12.05
CA THR A 154 9.09 -1.24 11.60
C THR A 154 9.00 -1.37 10.09
N TYR A 155 7.97 -0.79 9.47
CA TYR A 155 7.81 -0.84 8.01
C TYR A 155 8.88 0.00 7.30
N PHE A 156 9.25 1.16 7.84
CA PHE A 156 10.30 1.99 7.29
C PHE A 156 11.66 1.27 7.29
N THR A 157 12.07 0.70 8.41
CA THR A 157 13.33 -0.06 8.53
C THR A 157 13.31 -1.30 7.63
N TYR A 158 12.18 -2.01 7.54
CA TYR A 158 12.01 -3.11 6.59
C TYR A 158 12.25 -2.65 5.15
N LEU A 159 11.56 -1.60 4.71
CA LEU A 159 11.69 -1.07 3.35
C LEU A 159 13.11 -0.56 3.08
N GLN A 160 13.74 0.15 4.02
CA GLN A 160 15.13 0.59 3.90
C GLN A 160 16.09 -0.59 3.70
N ARG A 161 15.95 -1.65 4.51
CA ARG A 161 16.78 -2.85 4.39
C ARG A 161 16.61 -3.50 3.02
N GLU A 162 15.38 -3.65 2.57
CA GLU A 162 15.08 -4.26 1.28
C GLU A 162 15.62 -3.43 0.11
N ILE A 163 15.51 -2.10 0.17
CA ILE A 163 16.11 -1.17 -0.80
C ILE A 163 17.63 -1.34 -0.87
N MET A 164 18.31 -1.52 0.28
CA MET A 164 19.77 -1.72 0.32
C MET A 164 20.22 -3.09 -0.19
N LEU A 165 19.35 -4.10 -0.13
CA LEU A 165 19.66 -5.48 -0.53
C LEU A 165 19.37 -5.75 -2.02
N GLN A 166 18.62 -4.90 -2.72
CA GLN A 166 18.40 -5.09 -4.15
C GLN A 166 19.72 -4.85 -4.92
N PRO A 167 20.20 -5.82 -5.73
CA PRO A 167 21.29 -5.55 -6.65
C PRO A 167 20.85 -4.51 -7.71
N PRO A 168 21.79 -3.77 -8.33
CA PRO A 168 21.47 -2.96 -9.51
C PRO A 168 20.79 -3.85 -10.57
N PRO A 169 19.90 -3.30 -11.41
CA PRO A 169 18.96 -4.09 -12.21
C PRO A 169 19.71 -5.02 -13.16
N SER A 170 19.91 -6.27 -12.73
CA SER A 170 20.30 -7.39 -13.56
C SER A 170 19.19 -8.44 -13.46
N ILE A 171 18.77 -8.87 -14.65
CA ILE A 171 17.69 -9.81 -14.89
C ILE A 171 18.09 -11.15 -14.28
N ALA A 172 17.58 -11.47 -13.10
CA ALA A 172 17.60 -12.82 -12.56
C ALA A 172 16.37 -13.03 -11.68
N GLU A 173 15.48 -13.88 -12.19
CA GLU A 173 14.26 -14.34 -11.55
C GLU A 173 14.58 -14.95 -10.18
N SER A 174 14.06 -14.33 -9.13
CA SER A 174 13.85 -15.00 -7.86
C SER A 174 12.41 -14.73 -7.44
N SER A 175 11.68 -15.82 -7.29
CA SER A 175 10.29 -15.91 -6.86
C SER A 175 10.16 -15.44 -5.41
N PHE A 176 10.11 -14.13 -5.22
CA PHE A 176 9.75 -13.53 -3.94
C PHE A 176 8.22 -13.42 -3.87
N SER A 177 7.61 -14.39 -3.18
CA SER A 177 6.20 -14.35 -2.84
C SER A 177 5.96 -13.29 -1.76
N LEU A 178 4.95 -12.44 -2.01
CA LEU A 178 4.36 -11.55 -1.00
C LEU A 178 3.95 -12.29 0.28
N ASP A 179 3.75 -13.60 0.15
CA ASP A 179 3.45 -14.52 1.24
C ASP A 179 4.53 -14.48 2.33
N ARG A 180 5.78 -14.08 2.05
CA ARG A 180 6.81 -13.88 3.10
C ARG A 180 6.83 -12.46 3.67
N SER A 181 6.56 -11.43 2.87
CA SER A 181 6.56 -10.02 3.33
C SER A 181 5.34 -9.71 4.22
N LEU A 182 4.17 -10.29 3.91
CA LEU A 182 2.97 -10.19 4.75
C LEU A 182 3.05 -11.11 5.98
N LYS A 183 3.62 -12.33 5.85
CA LYS A 183 3.79 -13.26 7.00
C LYS A 183 4.83 -12.81 8.01
N VAL A 184 5.85 -12.03 7.64
CA VAL A 184 6.82 -11.51 8.62
C VAL A 184 6.13 -10.66 9.71
N ASN A 185 5.00 -10.02 9.41
CA ASN A 185 4.21 -9.29 10.41
C ASN A 185 3.29 -10.16 11.28
N LEU A 186 3.01 -11.43 10.90
CA LEU A 186 2.25 -12.35 11.75
C LEU A 186 3.04 -12.79 12.99
N CYS A 187 4.38 -12.83 12.95
CA CYS A 187 5.21 -13.28 14.07
C CYS A 187 5.37 -12.24 15.20
N PHE A 188 5.07 -10.96 14.98
CA PHE A 188 5.23 -9.90 16.00
C PHE A 188 3.91 -9.49 16.65
N ASN A 189 2.77 -9.74 16.00
CA ASN A 189 1.45 -9.39 16.56
C ASN A 189 0.97 -10.36 17.65
N GLU A 190 1.61 -11.51 17.86
CA GLU A 190 1.26 -12.40 18.98
C GLU A 190 1.64 -11.80 20.35
N GLU A 191 2.62 -10.88 20.43
CA GLU A 191 3.07 -10.32 21.71
C GLU A 191 2.15 -9.21 22.27
N GLU A 192 1.46 -8.42 21.43
CA GLU A 192 0.58 -7.34 21.93
C GLU A 192 -0.80 -7.83 22.43
N SER A 193 -1.23 -9.02 22.01
CA SER A 193 -2.51 -9.60 22.48
C SER A 193 -2.50 -10.06 23.93
N SER A 194 -1.31 -10.14 24.55
CA SER A 194 -1.12 -10.64 25.92
C SER A 194 -1.43 -9.60 27.00
N HIS A 195 -1.48 -8.32 26.68
CA HIS A 195 -1.54 -7.25 27.70
C HIS A 195 -2.93 -6.62 27.95
N GLN A 196 -3.95 -6.92 27.13
CA GLN A 196 -5.32 -6.40 27.38
C GLN A 196 -6.22 -7.33 28.21
N ASN A 197 -5.83 -8.58 28.46
CA ASN A 197 -6.66 -9.54 29.22
C ASN A 197 -6.41 -9.57 30.74
N GLN A 198 -5.52 -8.72 31.29
CA GLN A 198 -5.18 -8.76 32.72
C GLN A 198 -5.80 -7.66 33.61
N GLN A 199 -6.63 -6.76 33.07
CA GLN A 199 -7.28 -5.70 33.89
C GLN A 199 -8.78 -5.87 34.15
N GLN A 200 -9.40 -7.01 33.80
CA GLN A 200 -10.81 -7.28 34.11
C GLN A 200 -11.07 -8.30 35.23
N GLN A 201 -10.06 -8.73 35.99
CA GLN A 201 -10.25 -9.61 37.16
C GLN A 201 -9.78 -8.98 38.48
N LEU A 202 -10.33 -7.83 38.85
CA LEU A 202 -10.33 -7.35 40.25
C LEU A 202 -11.62 -6.56 40.50
N ALA A 203 -12.74 -7.29 40.53
CA ALA A 203 -14.00 -6.83 41.10
C ALA A 203 -14.83 -8.06 41.51
N VAL A 204 -14.48 -8.65 42.66
CA VAL A 204 -15.37 -9.44 43.51
C VAL A 204 -15.02 -9.10 44.96
#